data_AF-A0AAW4L5T4-F1
#
_entry.id   AF-A0AAW4L5T4-F1
#
_cell.length_a   1.000
_cell.length_b   1.000
_cell.length_c   1.000
_cell.angle_alpha   90.00
_cell.angle_beta   90.00
_cell.angle_gamma   90.00
#
_symmetry.space_group_name_H-M   'P 1'
#
loop_
_entity.id
_entity.type
_entity.pdbx_description
1 polymer ?
#
loop_
_entity_poly.entity_id
_entity_poly.type
_entity_poly.pdbx_seq_one_letter_code
_entity_poly.pdbx_strand_id
1 'polypeptide(L)'
;LAEHIAGSEDAFADMMNKTAGELGMTNSHFMNPTGLPNPEHYSSAHDMAILARAIIRVDPVHYAIYSQKEFFWNNIKQPNRNLLLWRDKTVDG
;
A
#
# COMPACT_ATOMS: atom_id res chain seq x y z
N LEU A 1 -10.11 -2.92 8.30
CA LEU A 1 -9.52 -4.03 7.50
C LEU A 1 -8.51 -4.81 8.32
N ALA A 2 -7.49 -4.15 8.89
CA ALA A 2 -6.47 -4.78 9.73
C ALA A 2 -7.04 -5.67 10.85
N GLU A 3 -7.91 -5.13 11.70
CA GLU A 3 -8.59 -5.90 12.76
C GLU A 3 -9.40 -7.09 12.22
N HIS A 4 -10.03 -6.95 11.05
CA HIS A 4 -10.82 -8.02 10.44
C HIS A 4 -9.94 -9.19 9.95
N ILE A 5 -8.73 -8.89 9.48
CA ILE A 5 -7.80 -9.90 8.96
C ILE A 5 -6.95 -10.52 10.09
N ALA A 6 -6.48 -9.70 11.03
CA ALA A 6 -5.46 -10.07 12.01
C ALA A 6 -5.95 -10.13 13.46
N GLY A 7 -7.18 -9.68 13.73
CA GLY A 7 -7.70 -9.50 15.09
C GLY A 7 -7.28 -8.20 15.76
N SER A 8 -6.11 -7.63 15.43
CA SER A 8 -5.65 -6.32 15.93
C SER A 8 -4.76 -5.60 14.92
N GLU A 9 -4.54 -4.29 15.13
CA GLU A 9 -3.60 -3.51 14.30
C GLU A 9 -2.14 -3.96 14.48
N ASP A 10 -1.74 -4.30 15.71
CA ASP A 10 -0.37 -4.78 16.00
C ASP A 10 -0.09 -6.10 15.29
N ALA A 11 -1.02 -7.06 15.35
CA ALA A 11 -0.89 -8.33 14.66
C ALA A 11 -0.85 -8.15 13.13
N PHE A 12 -1.51 -7.11 12.61
CA PHE A 12 -1.43 -6.76 11.20
C PHE A 12 -0.05 -6.16 10.85
N ALA A 13 0.51 -5.31 11.70
CA ALA A 13 1.86 -4.78 11.52
C ALA A 13 2.91 -5.90 11.51
N ASP A 14 2.76 -6.92 12.36
CA ASP A 14 3.62 -8.12 12.34
C ASP A 14 3.56 -8.85 10.99
N MET A 15 2.36 -8.99 10.40
CA MET A 15 2.21 -9.57 9.06
C MET A 15 2.83 -8.69 7.96
N MET A 16 2.74 -7.37 8.08
CA MET A 16 3.41 -6.45 7.16
C MET A 16 4.93 -6.63 7.21
N ASN A 17 5.51 -6.74 8.41
CA ASN A 17 6.95 -6.96 8.60
C ASN A 17 7.40 -8.34 8.12
N LYS A 18 6.59 -9.38 8.35
CA LYS A 18 6.84 -10.71 7.79
C LYS A 18 6.90 -10.66 6.26
N THR A 19 5.91 -10.02 5.63
CA THR A 19 5.86 -9.85 4.17
C THR A 19 7.05 -9.03 3.66
N ALA A 20 7.43 -7.97 4.36
CA ALA A 20 8.60 -7.16 4.04
C ALA A 20 9.89 -8.00 4.05
N GLY A 21 10.05 -8.87 5.05
CA GLY A 21 11.15 -9.84 5.11
C GLY A 21 11.16 -10.82 3.95
N GLU A 22 10.00 -11.39 3.61
CA GLU A 22 9.85 -12.32 2.47
C GLU A 22 10.16 -11.66 1.12
N LEU A 23 9.88 -10.35 0.98
CA LEU A 23 10.21 -9.55 -0.20
C LEU A 23 11.66 -9.03 -0.23
N GLY A 24 12.41 -9.20 0.86
CA GLY A 24 13.79 -8.70 0.99
C GLY A 24 13.90 -7.20 1.22
N MET A 25 12.88 -6.57 1.82
CA MET A 25 12.85 -5.15 2.16
C MET A 25 13.67 -4.87 3.44
N THR A 26 15.00 -4.85 3.32
CA THR A 26 15.90 -4.83 4.49
C THR A 26 15.99 -3.48 5.20
N ASN A 27 15.47 -2.40 4.63
CA ASN A 27 15.46 -1.05 5.23
C ASN A 27 14.03 -0.57 5.48
N SER A 28 13.14 -1.49 5.88
CA SER A 28 11.75 -1.21 6.20
C SER A 28 11.33 -1.84 7.52
N HIS A 29 10.51 -1.12 8.28
CA HIS A 29 9.82 -1.62 9.47
C HIS A 29 8.49 -0.86 9.62
N PHE A 30 7.41 -1.61 9.83
CA PHE A 30 6.04 -1.10 9.89
C PHE A 30 5.49 -1.25 11.30
N MET A 31 4.98 -0.16 11.87
CA MET A 31 4.38 -0.13 13.21
C MET A 31 2.85 -0.07 13.21
N ASN A 32 2.24 0.19 12.05
CA ASN A 32 0.80 0.32 11.91
C ASN A 32 0.40 0.17 10.42
N PRO A 33 -0.87 -0.17 10.13
CA PRO A 33 -1.35 -0.31 8.76
C PRO A 33 -1.63 1.03 8.04
N THR A 34 -1.65 2.15 8.75
CA THR A 34 -2.14 3.44 8.22
C THR A 34 -1.04 4.36 7.70
N GLY A 35 0.21 4.14 8.11
CA GLY A 35 1.33 5.04 7.86
C GLY A 35 1.38 6.26 8.78
N LEU A 36 0.58 6.29 9.85
CA LEU A 36 0.66 7.36 10.84
C LEU A 36 2.06 7.40 11.50
N PRO A 37 2.58 8.61 11.83
CA PRO A 37 3.94 8.76 12.31
C PRO A 37 4.24 7.91 13.55
N ASN A 38 5.31 7.13 13.47
CA ASN A 38 5.90 6.43 14.61
C ASN A 38 7.43 6.38 14.38
N PRO A 39 8.28 6.65 15.38
CA PRO A 39 9.74 6.65 15.22
C PRO A 39 10.32 5.34 14.65
N GLU A 40 9.67 4.21 14.91
CA GLU A 40 10.08 2.89 14.41
C GLU A 40 9.38 2.52 13.10
N HIS A 41 8.53 3.38 12.53
CA HIS A 41 7.89 3.16 11.23
C HIS A 41 8.71 3.84 10.12
N TYR A 42 9.42 3.05 9.32
CA TYR A 42 10.29 3.55 8.26
C TYR A 42 10.35 2.62 7.05
N SER A 43 10.82 3.17 5.92
CA SER A 43 11.09 2.43 4.69
C SER A 43 12.14 3.18 3.85
N SER A 44 12.61 2.57 2.77
CA SER A 44 13.50 3.20 1.79
C SER A 44 12.85 3.31 0.41
N ALA A 45 13.36 4.21 -0.44
CA ALA A 45 12.89 4.32 -1.83
C ALA A 45 13.04 3.00 -2.60
N HIS A 46 14.12 2.25 -2.32
CA HIS A 46 14.36 0.95 -2.94
C HIS A 46 13.33 -0.09 -2.51
N ASP A 47 13.05 -0.18 -1.21
CA ASP A 47 12.13 -1.17 -0.67
C ASP A 47 10.68 -0.88 -1.08
N MET A 48 10.29 0.39 -1.14
CA MET A 48 8.99 0.76 -1.70
C MET A 48 8.84 0.39 -3.18
N ALA A 49 9.93 0.47 -3.97
CA ALA A 49 9.93 -0.01 -5.35
C ALA A 49 9.87 -1.54 -5.45
N ILE A 50 10.48 -2.27 -4.50
CA ILE A 50 10.31 -3.73 -4.37
C ILE A 50 8.84 -4.06 -4.11
N LEU A 51 8.22 -3.41 -3.12
CA LEU A 51 6.83 -3.62 -2.76
C LEU A 51 5.87 -3.31 -3.93
N ALA A 52 6.06 -2.18 -4.62
CA ALA A 52 5.25 -1.82 -5.78
C ALA A 52 5.33 -2.88 -6.89
N ARG A 53 6.53 -3.38 -7.20
CA ARG A 53 6.70 -4.47 -8.18
C ARG A 53 6.05 -5.77 -7.72
N ALA A 54 6.07 -6.07 -6.42
CA ALA A 54 5.43 -7.25 -5.88
C ALA A 54 3.91 -7.17 -6.05
N ILE A 55 3.28 -6.04 -5.73
CA ILE A 55 1.83 -5.81 -5.92
C ILE A 55 1.43 -6.02 -7.38
N ILE A 56 2.16 -5.40 -8.33
CA ILE A 56 1.90 -5.52 -9.77
C ILE A 56 1.95 -6.98 -10.25
N ARG A 57 2.90 -7.77 -9.74
CA ARG A 57 3.16 -9.13 -10.23
C ARG A 57 2.32 -10.19 -9.55
N VAL A 58 2.12 -10.08 -8.24
CA VAL A 58 1.48 -11.11 -7.41
C VAL A 58 -0.03 -10.95 -7.41
N ASP A 59 -0.53 -9.72 -7.47
CA ASP A 59 -1.96 -9.43 -7.41
C ASP A 59 -2.40 -8.38 -8.44
N PRO A 60 -2.35 -8.73 -9.74
CA PRO A 60 -2.71 -7.79 -10.81
C PRO A 60 -4.18 -7.33 -10.74
N VAL A 61 -5.05 -8.14 -10.12
CA VAL A 61 -6.47 -7.81 -9.97
C VAL A 61 -6.64 -6.66 -8.97
N HIS A 62 -5.99 -6.73 -7.80
CA HIS A 62 -6.03 -5.61 -6.86
C HIS A 62 -5.18 -4.43 -7.33
N TYR A 63 -4.08 -4.66 -8.06
CA TYR A 63 -3.31 -3.57 -8.66
C TYR A 63 -4.17 -2.69 -9.59
N ALA A 64 -5.11 -3.29 -10.34
CA ALA A 64 -6.00 -2.53 -11.23
C ALA A 64 -6.82 -1.45 -10.49
N ILE A 65 -7.06 -1.59 -9.18
CA ILE A 65 -7.77 -0.59 -8.36
C ILE A 65 -7.00 0.74 -8.30
N TYR A 66 -5.66 0.71 -8.36
CA TYR A 66 -4.83 1.92 -8.29
C TYR A 66 -5.07 2.88 -9.47
N SER A 67 -5.53 2.36 -10.62
CA SER A 67 -5.87 3.14 -11.81
C SER A 67 -7.26 3.78 -11.77
N GLN A 68 -8.09 3.42 -10.79
CA GLN A 68 -9.43 4.00 -10.63
C GLN A 68 -9.32 5.48 -10.26
N LYS A 69 -9.93 6.34 -11.08
CA LYS A 69 -9.84 7.80 -10.92
C LYS A 69 -10.72 8.35 -9.81
N GLU A 70 -11.77 7.62 -9.45
CA GLU A 70 -12.76 8.05 -8.47
C GLU A 70 -13.42 6.87 -7.77
N PHE A 71 -13.74 7.08 -6.51
CA PHE A 71 -14.48 6.15 -5.66
C PHE A 71 -15.59 6.89 -4.93
N PHE A 72 -16.73 6.22 -4.71
CA PHE A 72 -17.85 6.76 -3.94
C PHE A 72 -17.97 6.01 -2.63
N TRP A 73 -17.91 6.77 -1.52
CA TRP A 73 -18.19 6.24 -0.19
C TRP A 73 -19.25 7.10 0.47
N ASN A 74 -20.33 6.46 0.95
CA ASN A 74 -21.45 7.17 1.58
C ASN A 74 -21.98 8.34 0.72
N ASN A 75 -22.15 8.09 -0.59
CA ASN A 75 -22.54 9.07 -1.61
C ASN A 75 -21.59 10.28 -1.79
N ILE A 76 -20.39 10.24 -1.20
CA ILE A 76 -19.36 11.27 -1.37
C ILE A 76 -18.33 10.78 -2.38
N LYS A 77 -18.15 11.57 -3.44
CA LYS A 77 -17.13 11.33 -4.48
C LYS A 77 -15.74 11.67 -3.95
N GLN A 78 -14.81 10.73 -4.06
CA GLN A 78 -13.41 10.91 -3.70
C GLN A 78 -12.52 10.66 -4.92
N PRO A 79 -11.79 11.67 -5.42
CA PRO A 79 -10.86 11.48 -6.53
C PRO A 79 -9.57 10.82 -6.05
N ASN A 80 -8.95 10.02 -6.91
CA ASN A 80 -7.61 9.49 -6.67
C ASN A 80 -6.61 10.65 -6.58
N ARG A 81 -5.65 10.55 -5.65
CA ARG A 81 -4.66 11.60 -5.40
C ARG A 81 -3.49 11.54 -6.39
N ASN A 82 -3.30 10.43 -7.12
CA ASN A 82 -2.29 10.32 -8.18
C ASN A 82 -2.73 11.10 -9.42
N LEU A 83 -2.35 12.39 -9.50
CA LEU A 83 -2.71 13.27 -10.61
C LEU A 83 -2.15 12.83 -11.97
N LEU A 84 -1.17 11.92 -12.02
CA LEU A 84 -0.62 11.42 -13.27
C LEU A 84 -1.66 10.63 -14.08
N LEU A 85 -2.64 10.00 -13.43
CA LEU A 85 -3.75 9.30 -14.10
C LEU A 85 -4.56 10.20 -15.06
N TRP A 86 -4.50 11.52 -14.88
CA TRP A 86 -5.16 12.50 -15.77
C TRP A 86 -4.20 13.13 -16.78
N ARG A 87 -2.90 13.11 -16.51
CA ARG A 87 -1.89 13.81 -17.30
C ARG A 87 -1.18 12.91 -18.31
N ASP A 88 -1.06 11.63 -17.97
CA ASP A 88 -0.39 10.63 -18.78
C ASP A 88 -1.26 9.38 -18.89
N LYS A 89 -1.49 8.93 -20.12
CA LYS A 89 -2.32 7.75 -20.40
C LYS A 89 -1.59 6.43 -20.15
N THR A 90 -0.27 6.46 -19.97
CA THR A 90 0.53 5.26 -19.70
C THR A 90 0.73 5.01 -18.21
N VAL A 91 0.20 5.86 -17.33
CA VAL A 91 0.31 5.70 -15.87
C VAL A 91 -0.99 5.10 -15.31
N ASP A 92 -0.84 4.07 -14.49
CA ASP A 92 -1.92 3.27 -13.90
C ASP A 92 -1.78 3.01 -12.38
N GLY A 93 -0.70 3.51 -11.75
CA GLY A 93 -0.46 3.41 -10.31
C GLY A 93 0.67 4.31 -9.84
#